data_AF-M6YCP2-F1
#
_entry.id   AF-M6YCP2-F1
#
_cell.length_a   1.000
_cell.length_b   1.000
_cell.length_c   1.000
_cell.angle_alpha   90.00
_cell.angle_beta   90.00
_cell.angle_gamma   90.00
#
_symmetry.space_group_name_H-M   'P 1'
#
loop_
_entity.id
_entity.type
_entity.pdbx_description
1 polymer ?
#
loop_
_entity_poly.entity_id
_entity_poly.type
_entity_poly.pdbx_seq_one_letter_code
_entity_poly.pdbx_strand_id
1 'polypeptide(L)'
;MPINKQELLRRLSFIKYLFLIGSEQSNKPEPLCNVSVLSFHDSIELFLQLASEHYNISGASNFMEYFDKLESKISITQKETMKRFNKARVAIKHHGNMVPKSEIDSFKISCYNFFLENTLSIFNLNFESISLIDLVVYEKTKEHLAIAEKEILGSNYSKAMAEIAIAFWTMIEGYEDTKKKHYGHSPFFFGREMAFQSSFFMGIEDRKLGEFVDKVKESISSMQSAIKILSLGFDYRKFTKFNLLTPSYTRTIGSYLLTERQSNKYNLDEVQWCFDYVIECCVTLQNFDYSLEIDSDGV
;
A
#
# COMPACT_ATOMS: atom_id res chain seq x y z
N MET A 1 9.46 24.94 -15.23
CA MET A 1 10.68 24.65 -14.44
C MET A 1 10.82 23.14 -14.44
N PRO A 2 11.99 22.55 -14.75
CA PRO A 2 12.10 21.09 -14.83
C PRO A 2 11.73 20.47 -13.49
N ILE A 3 10.85 19.47 -13.53
CA ILE A 3 10.39 18.75 -12.34
C ILE A 3 11.60 18.08 -11.69
N ASN A 4 11.79 18.29 -10.39
CA ASN A 4 12.83 17.59 -9.61
C ASN A 4 12.64 16.07 -9.75
N LYS A 5 13.72 15.32 -9.98
CA LYS A 5 13.69 13.85 -10.10
C LYS A 5 12.96 13.17 -8.94
N GLN A 6 13.15 13.63 -7.70
CA GLN A 6 12.46 13.05 -6.55
C GLN A 6 10.94 13.30 -6.60
N GLU A 7 10.54 14.50 -7.00
CA GLU A 7 9.13 14.87 -7.16
C GLU A 7 8.48 14.12 -8.33
N LEU A 8 9.22 13.93 -9.43
CA LEU A 8 8.79 13.12 -10.57
C LEU A 8 8.48 11.68 -10.13
N LEU A 9 9.42 11.05 -9.42
CA LEU A 9 9.25 9.68 -8.93
C LEU A 9 8.08 9.58 -7.97
N ARG A 10 7.97 10.49 -6.99
CA ARG A 10 6.84 10.52 -6.04
C ARG A 10 5.48 10.61 -6.74
N ARG A 11 5.34 11.49 -7.75
CA ARG A 11 4.09 11.63 -8.52
C ARG A 11 3.81 10.40 -9.37
N LEU A 12 4.83 9.80 -9.98
CA LEU A 12 4.67 8.54 -10.70
C LEU A 12 4.28 7.38 -9.80
N SER A 13 4.84 7.29 -8.59
CA SER A 13 4.45 6.29 -7.59
C SER A 13 2.99 6.48 -7.17
N PHE A 14 2.54 7.72 -6.99
CA PHE A 14 1.14 8.01 -6.71
C PHE A 14 0.21 7.63 -7.86
N ILE A 15 0.59 7.93 -9.10
CA ILE A 15 -0.15 7.50 -10.31
C ILE A 15 -0.26 5.96 -10.36
N LYS A 16 0.85 5.25 -10.14
CA LYS A 16 0.88 3.79 -10.10
C LYS A 16 -0.02 3.24 -8.99
N TYR A 17 0.01 3.86 -7.81
CA TYR A 17 -0.86 3.51 -6.69
C TYR A 17 -2.36 3.65 -7.04
N LEU A 18 -2.77 4.75 -7.69
CA LEU A 18 -4.15 4.94 -8.15
C LEU A 18 -4.57 3.88 -9.19
N PHE A 19 -3.67 3.53 -10.10
CA PHE A 19 -3.90 2.43 -11.05
C PHE A 19 -4.09 1.08 -10.34
N LEU A 20 -3.31 0.80 -9.30
CA LEU A 20 -3.47 -0.42 -8.49
C LEU A 20 -4.80 -0.43 -7.73
N ILE A 21 -5.21 0.71 -7.14
CA ILE A 21 -6.56 0.85 -6.55
C ILE A 21 -7.64 0.52 -7.58
N GLY A 22 -7.54 1.08 -8.79
CA GLY A 22 -8.47 0.75 -9.89
C GLY A 22 -8.45 -0.74 -10.22
N SER A 23 -7.26 -1.35 -10.24
CA SER A 23 -7.11 -2.78 -10.48
C SER A 23 -7.76 -3.64 -9.40
N GLU A 24 -7.63 -3.29 -8.12
CA GLU A 24 -8.34 -3.96 -7.03
C GLU A 24 -9.86 -3.80 -7.15
N GLN A 25 -10.32 -2.58 -7.43
CA GLN A 25 -11.74 -2.29 -7.60
C GLN A 25 -12.33 -3.08 -8.76
N SER A 26 -11.61 -3.23 -9.88
CA SER A 26 -12.09 -3.98 -11.05
C SER A 26 -12.37 -5.45 -10.76
N ASN A 27 -11.65 -6.04 -9.79
CA ASN A 27 -11.84 -7.42 -9.37
C ASN A 27 -13.12 -7.63 -8.53
N LYS A 28 -13.73 -6.55 -8.00
CA LYS A 28 -14.97 -6.62 -7.23
C LYS A 28 -16.15 -7.17 -8.07
N PRO A 29 -17.20 -7.70 -7.43
CA PRO A 29 -18.41 -8.09 -8.14
C PRO A 29 -19.12 -6.87 -8.75
N GLU A 30 -19.91 -7.10 -9.80
CA GLU A 30 -20.82 -6.08 -10.32
C GLU A 30 -21.88 -5.71 -9.25
N PRO A 31 -22.27 -4.43 -9.13
CA PRO A 31 -21.83 -3.28 -9.94
C PRO A 31 -20.57 -2.58 -9.38
N LEU A 32 -20.04 -3.00 -8.22
CA LEU A 32 -18.97 -2.30 -7.49
C LEU A 32 -17.68 -2.12 -8.30
N CYS A 33 -17.41 -3.01 -9.26
CA CYS A 33 -16.27 -2.89 -10.16
C CYS A 33 -16.31 -1.61 -11.01
N ASN A 34 -17.47 -1.00 -11.27
CA ASN A 34 -17.58 0.20 -12.09
C ASN A 34 -16.82 1.42 -11.52
N VAL A 35 -16.60 1.45 -10.20
CA VAL A 35 -15.79 2.49 -9.55
C VAL A 35 -14.35 2.50 -10.08
N SER A 36 -13.83 1.34 -10.54
CA SER A 36 -12.48 1.24 -11.09
C SER A 36 -12.26 2.14 -12.29
N VAL A 37 -13.30 2.38 -13.09
CA VAL A 37 -13.22 3.28 -14.27
C VAL A 37 -12.86 4.70 -13.84
N LEU A 38 -13.33 5.15 -12.66
CA LEU A 38 -12.97 6.45 -12.11
C LEU A 38 -11.51 6.47 -11.66
N SER A 39 -11.06 5.48 -10.88
CA SER A 39 -9.68 5.42 -10.42
C SER A 39 -8.66 5.26 -11.56
N PHE A 40 -8.97 4.47 -12.58
CA PHE A 40 -8.15 4.38 -13.79
C PHE A 40 -8.09 5.72 -14.53
N HIS A 41 -9.20 6.45 -14.61
CA HIS A 41 -9.24 7.74 -15.27
C HIS A 41 -8.37 8.75 -14.54
N ASP A 42 -8.53 8.87 -13.22
CA ASP A 42 -7.74 9.78 -12.41
C ASP A 42 -6.24 9.47 -12.51
N SER A 43 -5.85 8.19 -12.53
CA SER A 43 -4.44 7.81 -12.74
C SER A 43 -3.88 8.28 -14.08
N ILE A 44 -4.66 8.17 -15.17
CA ILE A 44 -4.20 8.53 -16.52
C ILE A 44 -4.19 10.04 -16.68
N GLU A 45 -5.20 10.74 -16.16
CA GLU A 45 -5.26 12.20 -16.21
C GLU A 45 -4.08 12.84 -15.47
N LEU A 46 -3.76 12.35 -14.26
CA LEU A 46 -2.58 12.81 -13.52
C LEU A 46 -1.27 12.52 -14.26
N PHE A 47 -1.19 11.39 -14.97
CA PHE A 47 -0.04 11.06 -15.81
C PHE A 47 0.10 12.01 -17.00
N LEU A 48 -0.98 12.29 -17.71
CA LEU A 48 -1.01 13.23 -18.84
C LEU A 48 -0.63 14.65 -18.39
N GLN A 49 -1.12 15.07 -17.22
CA GLN A 49 -0.73 16.32 -16.62
C GLN A 49 0.77 16.34 -16.31
N LEU A 50 1.30 15.29 -15.65
CA LEU A 50 2.72 15.17 -15.33
C LEU A 50 3.60 15.18 -16.59
N ALA A 51 3.19 14.49 -17.65
CA ALA A 51 3.86 14.51 -18.95
C ALA A 51 3.86 15.90 -19.58
N SER A 52 2.73 16.61 -19.50
CA SER A 52 2.62 17.99 -20.01
C SER A 52 3.57 18.93 -19.28
N GLU A 53 3.62 18.84 -17.95
CA GLU A 53 4.55 19.62 -17.13
C GLU A 53 6.01 19.28 -17.43
N HIS A 54 6.34 18.00 -17.63
CA HIS A 54 7.69 17.54 -18.00
C HIS A 54 8.19 18.19 -19.29
N TYR A 55 7.30 18.34 -20.28
CA TYR A 55 7.61 19.02 -21.54
C TYR A 55 7.30 20.53 -21.55
N ASN A 56 6.99 21.12 -20.40
CA ASN A 56 6.57 22.52 -20.25
C ASN A 56 5.45 22.92 -21.23
N ILE A 57 4.43 22.07 -21.33
CA ILE A 57 3.20 22.29 -22.08
C ILE A 57 2.14 22.82 -21.11
N SER A 58 1.32 23.78 -21.54
CA SER A 58 0.23 24.31 -20.72
C SER A 58 -0.84 23.25 -20.45
N GLY A 59 -1.49 23.34 -19.29
CA GLY A 59 -2.57 22.43 -18.91
C GLY A 59 -3.68 22.35 -19.95
N ALA A 60 -4.43 21.26 -19.95
CA ALA A 60 -5.58 21.05 -20.82
C ALA A 60 -6.89 21.38 -20.08
N SER A 61 -7.92 21.78 -20.83
CA SER A 61 -9.26 22.02 -20.28
C SER A 61 -10.07 20.74 -20.14
N ASN A 62 -9.70 19.69 -20.89
CA ASN A 62 -10.35 18.39 -20.88
C ASN A 62 -9.36 17.26 -21.15
N PHE A 63 -9.77 16.03 -20.80
CA PHE A 63 -8.94 14.83 -20.88
C PHE A 63 -8.32 14.57 -22.26
N MET A 64 -9.09 14.74 -23.35
CA MET A 64 -8.59 14.42 -24.69
C MET A 64 -7.63 15.49 -25.23
N GLU A 65 -7.80 16.74 -24.82
CA GLU A 65 -6.92 17.85 -25.24
C GLU A 65 -5.47 17.65 -24.77
N TYR A 66 -5.23 16.90 -23.69
CA TYR A 66 -3.87 16.50 -23.31
C TYR A 66 -3.15 15.72 -24.41
N PHE A 67 -3.84 14.77 -25.06
CA PHE A 67 -3.25 13.98 -26.15
C PHE A 67 -2.87 14.88 -27.33
N ASP A 68 -3.79 15.75 -27.77
CA ASP A 68 -3.55 16.67 -28.88
C ASP A 68 -2.35 17.59 -28.61
N LYS A 69 -2.25 18.10 -27.37
CA LYS A 69 -1.15 18.96 -26.96
C LYS A 69 0.18 18.20 -26.88
N LEU A 70 0.19 17.00 -26.32
CA LEU A 70 1.41 16.18 -26.18
C LEU A 70 1.94 15.70 -27.53
N GLU A 71 1.06 15.36 -28.48
CA GLU A 71 1.42 14.95 -29.85
C GLU A 71 2.27 15.98 -30.59
N SER A 72 2.19 17.27 -30.21
CA SER A 72 3.03 18.31 -30.79
C SER A 72 4.52 18.18 -30.46
N LYS A 73 4.89 17.44 -29.41
CA LYS A 73 6.27 17.28 -28.93
C LYS A 73 6.73 15.83 -28.84
N ILE A 74 5.82 14.90 -28.61
CA ILE A 74 6.13 13.48 -28.39
C ILE A 74 5.13 12.58 -29.09
N SER A 75 5.53 11.35 -29.38
CA SER A 75 4.59 10.31 -29.77
C SER A 75 3.93 9.74 -28.52
N ILE A 76 2.64 10.02 -28.35
CA ILE A 76 1.80 9.41 -27.31
C ILE A 76 0.94 8.31 -27.93
N THR A 77 0.86 7.17 -27.27
CA THR A 77 0.15 6.00 -27.78
C THR A 77 -1.23 5.83 -27.14
N GLN A 78 -2.00 4.86 -27.63
CA GLN A 78 -3.31 4.46 -27.08
C GLN A 78 -4.43 5.53 -27.10
N LYS A 79 -4.27 6.64 -27.83
CA LYS A 79 -5.25 7.75 -27.89
C LYS A 79 -6.68 7.32 -28.20
N GLU A 80 -6.90 6.49 -29.23
CA GLU A 80 -8.26 6.02 -29.59
C GLU A 80 -8.85 5.10 -28.51
N THR A 81 -8.04 4.26 -27.89
CA THR A 81 -8.45 3.43 -26.75
C THR A 81 -8.86 4.30 -25.56
N MET A 82 -8.08 5.35 -25.27
CA MET A 82 -8.35 6.32 -24.19
C MET A 82 -9.59 7.17 -24.48
N LYS A 83 -9.88 7.45 -25.74
CA LYS A 83 -11.13 8.09 -26.16
C LYS A 83 -12.36 7.21 -25.87
N ARG A 84 -12.28 5.91 -26.19
CA ARG A 84 -13.34 4.94 -25.84
C ARG A 84 -13.53 4.85 -24.33
N PHE A 85 -12.43 4.74 -23.60
CA PHE A 85 -12.42 4.70 -22.14
C PHE A 85 -13.04 5.96 -21.52
N ASN A 86 -12.66 7.15 -21.99
CA ASN A 86 -13.23 8.41 -21.50
C ASN A 86 -14.75 8.48 -21.75
N LYS A 87 -15.24 7.97 -22.88
CA LYS A 87 -16.69 7.88 -23.15
C LYS A 87 -17.40 6.98 -22.14
N ALA A 88 -16.82 5.82 -21.80
CA ALA A 88 -17.35 4.92 -20.78
C ALA A 88 -17.39 5.60 -19.39
N ARG A 89 -16.32 6.31 -19.03
CA ARG A 89 -16.25 7.11 -17.79
C ARG A 89 -17.35 8.18 -17.74
N VAL A 90 -17.55 8.93 -18.82
CA VAL A 90 -18.60 9.96 -18.92
C VAL A 90 -19.99 9.33 -18.77
N ALA A 91 -20.21 8.16 -19.38
CA ALA A 91 -21.48 7.44 -19.28
C ALA A 91 -21.80 7.01 -17.84
N ILE A 92 -20.81 6.52 -17.09
CA ILE A 92 -20.98 6.23 -15.65
C ILE A 92 -21.28 7.53 -14.88
N LYS A 93 -20.43 8.55 -15.01
CA LYS A 93 -20.47 9.76 -14.17
C LYS A 93 -21.71 10.63 -14.38
N HIS A 94 -22.17 10.77 -15.63
CA HIS A 94 -23.23 11.70 -15.99
C HIS A 94 -24.56 11.03 -16.33
N HIS A 95 -24.54 9.73 -16.67
CA HIS A 95 -25.74 9.00 -17.09
C HIS A 95 -26.04 7.79 -16.21
N GLY A 96 -25.15 7.41 -15.27
CA GLY A 96 -25.32 6.23 -14.43
C GLY A 96 -25.25 4.91 -15.19
N ASN A 97 -24.76 4.93 -16.43
CA ASN A 97 -24.69 3.75 -17.29
C ASN A 97 -23.51 2.88 -16.86
N MET A 98 -23.81 1.71 -16.31
CA MET A 98 -22.80 0.74 -15.91
C MET A 98 -22.13 0.09 -17.12
N VAL A 99 -20.83 -0.12 -17.01
CA VAL A 99 -19.99 -0.82 -17.97
C VAL A 99 -19.96 -2.31 -17.58
N PRO A 100 -20.13 -3.24 -18.54
CA PRO A 100 -19.99 -4.67 -18.27
C PRO A 100 -18.59 -5.01 -17.77
N LYS A 101 -18.47 -5.98 -16.86
CA LYS A 101 -17.18 -6.40 -16.28
C LYS A 101 -16.13 -6.78 -17.34
N SER A 102 -16.54 -7.47 -18.42
CA SER A 102 -15.62 -7.81 -19.53
C SER A 102 -15.01 -6.59 -20.20
N GLU A 103 -15.76 -5.48 -20.29
CA GLU A 103 -15.25 -4.23 -20.85
C GLU A 103 -14.36 -3.49 -19.84
N ILE A 104 -14.67 -3.55 -18.54
CA ILE A 104 -13.79 -3.06 -17.47
C ILE A 104 -12.44 -3.79 -17.49
N ASP A 105 -12.44 -5.11 -17.64
CA ASP A 105 -11.22 -5.92 -17.75
C ASP A 105 -10.39 -5.52 -18.99
N SER A 106 -11.06 -5.23 -20.12
CA SER A 106 -10.40 -4.70 -21.32
C SER A 106 -9.79 -3.31 -21.08
N PHE A 107 -10.48 -2.44 -20.34
CA PHE A 107 -9.95 -1.12 -19.98
C PHE A 107 -8.76 -1.23 -19.02
N LYS A 108 -8.77 -2.14 -18.05
CA LYS A 108 -7.63 -2.41 -17.17
C LYS A 108 -6.37 -2.72 -17.97
N ILE A 109 -6.47 -3.65 -18.94
CA ILE A 109 -5.35 -4.00 -19.84
C ILE A 109 -4.90 -2.79 -20.66
N SER A 110 -5.86 -2.03 -21.19
CA SER A 110 -5.58 -0.85 -22.00
C SER A 110 -4.87 0.26 -21.22
N CYS A 111 -5.29 0.51 -19.97
CA CYS A 111 -4.65 1.47 -19.07
C CYS A 111 -3.24 1.03 -18.72
N TYR A 112 -3.05 -0.26 -18.43
CA TYR A 112 -1.74 -0.82 -18.15
C TYR A 112 -0.77 -0.67 -19.34
N ASN A 113 -1.22 -1.01 -20.56
CA ASN A 113 -0.42 -0.82 -21.78
C ASN A 113 -0.10 0.66 -22.04
N PHE A 114 -1.05 1.56 -21.79
CA PHE A 114 -0.80 3.00 -21.85
C PHE A 114 0.35 3.40 -20.93
N PHE A 115 0.36 2.93 -19.68
CA PHE A 115 1.45 3.23 -18.76
C PHE A 115 2.79 2.60 -19.18
N LEU A 116 2.82 1.35 -19.62
CA LEU A 116 4.04 0.70 -20.09
C LEU A 116 4.70 1.46 -21.24
N GLU A 117 3.93 1.76 -22.28
CA GLU A 117 4.42 2.39 -23.51
C GLU A 117 4.84 3.85 -23.24
N ASN A 118 3.97 4.62 -22.59
CA ASN A 118 4.17 6.06 -22.45
C ASN A 118 5.13 6.42 -21.32
N THR A 119 5.23 5.64 -20.24
CA THR A 119 6.24 5.92 -19.19
C THR A 119 7.65 5.80 -19.77
N LEU A 120 7.90 4.76 -20.57
CA LEU A 120 9.18 4.58 -21.24
C LEU A 120 9.45 5.70 -22.24
N SER A 121 8.48 6.04 -23.09
CA SER A 121 8.67 7.08 -24.11
C SER A 121 8.84 8.49 -23.54
N ILE A 122 8.15 8.82 -22.45
CA ILE A 122 8.06 10.19 -21.90
C ILE A 122 9.15 10.43 -20.86
N PHE A 123 9.37 9.47 -19.96
CA PHE A 123 10.26 9.64 -18.82
C PHE A 123 11.53 8.79 -18.91
N ASN A 124 11.64 7.92 -19.92
CA ASN A 124 12.72 6.93 -20.04
C ASN A 124 12.84 6.04 -18.79
N LEU A 125 11.68 5.65 -18.24
CA LEU A 125 11.55 4.78 -17.07
C LEU A 125 10.62 3.61 -17.41
N ASN A 126 10.88 2.44 -16.83
CA ASN A 126 9.92 1.33 -16.91
C ASN A 126 8.84 1.51 -15.82
N PHE A 127 7.57 1.56 -16.20
CA PHE A 127 6.44 1.68 -15.27
C PHE A 127 6.44 0.60 -14.16
N GLU A 128 6.86 -0.62 -14.50
CA GLU A 128 6.94 -1.72 -13.54
C GLU A 128 8.01 -1.47 -12.47
N SER A 129 9.12 -0.82 -12.86
CA SER A 129 10.23 -0.50 -11.96
C SER A 129 9.96 0.68 -11.02
N ILE A 130 8.83 1.38 -11.19
CA ILE A 130 8.47 2.50 -10.32
C ILE A 130 8.07 1.96 -8.96
N SER A 131 8.89 2.24 -7.95
CA SER A 131 8.66 1.78 -6.59
C SER A 131 7.54 2.57 -5.91
N LEU A 132 6.64 1.87 -5.21
CA LEU A 132 5.64 2.54 -4.36
C LEU A 132 6.23 3.02 -3.03
N ILE A 133 7.46 2.62 -2.71
CA ILE A 133 8.13 2.97 -1.45
C ILE A 133 8.32 4.49 -1.31
N ASP A 134 8.36 5.23 -2.42
CA ASP A 134 8.43 6.69 -2.40
C ASP A 134 7.17 7.37 -1.84
N LEU A 135 6.10 6.62 -1.58
CA LEU A 135 4.91 7.09 -0.86
C LEU A 135 5.01 6.95 0.66
N VAL A 136 6.00 6.19 1.16
CA VAL A 136 6.17 5.88 2.59
C VAL A 136 6.99 6.96 3.27
N VAL A 137 6.45 7.53 4.35
CA VAL A 137 7.09 8.59 5.15
C VAL A 137 8.03 8.04 6.23
N TYR A 138 7.76 6.85 6.76
CA TYR A 138 8.56 6.26 7.85
C TYR A 138 9.87 5.66 7.31
N GLU A 139 10.99 6.36 7.52
CA GLU A 139 12.31 5.98 6.96
C GLU A 139 12.73 4.54 7.27
N LYS A 140 12.60 4.08 8.53
CA LYS A 140 12.91 2.68 8.88
C LYS A 140 12.04 1.67 8.13
N THR A 141 10.77 1.99 7.92
CA THR A 141 9.86 1.12 7.14
C THR A 141 10.28 1.10 5.66
N LYS A 142 10.64 2.28 5.13
CA LYS A 142 11.16 2.45 3.77
C LYS A 142 12.44 1.64 3.54
N GLU A 143 13.35 1.60 4.51
CA GLU A 143 14.56 0.77 4.46
C GLU A 143 14.24 -0.72 4.31
N HIS A 144 13.36 -1.27 5.16
CA HIS A 144 12.97 -2.68 5.09
C HIS A 144 12.23 -3.02 3.79
N LEU A 145 11.34 -2.15 3.32
CA LEU A 145 10.66 -2.34 2.03
C LEU A 145 11.63 -2.28 0.84
N ALA A 146 12.67 -1.44 0.91
CA ALA A 146 13.69 -1.38 -0.14
C ALA A 146 14.55 -2.64 -0.18
N ILE A 147 14.81 -3.26 0.97
CA ILE A 147 15.47 -4.58 1.04
C ILE A 147 14.54 -5.65 0.45
N ALA A 148 13.25 -5.65 0.83
CA ALA A 148 12.28 -6.58 0.30
C ALA A 148 12.16 -6.51 -1.23
N GLU A 149 12.09 -5.31 -1.80
CA GLU A 149 12.03 -5.09 -3.25
C GLU A 149 13.24 -5.69 -3.99
N LYS A 150 14.45 -5.53 -3.42
CA LYS A 150 15.67 -6.16 -3.96
C LYS A 150 15.61 -7.68 -3.90
N GLU A 151 15.11 -8.25 -2.80
CA GLU A 151 14.98 -9.70 -2.65
C GLU A 151 13.89 -10.28 -3.58
N ILE A 152 12.81 -9.53 -3.87
CA ILE A 152 11.80 -9.91 -4.89
C ILE A 152 12.45 -10.00 -6.27
N LEU A 153 13.23 -8.99 -6.67
CA LEU A 153 13.96 -9.00 -7.94
C LEU A 153 14.98 -10.15 -8.01
N GLY A 154 15.60 -10.47 -6.87
CA GLY A 154 16.50 -11.62 -6.72
C GLY A 154 15.80 -12.99 -6.67
N SER A 155 14.47 -13.05 -6.78
CA SER A 155 13.64 -14.27 -6.60
C SER A 155 13.81 -14.97 -5.24
N ASN A 156 14.26 -14.22 -4.22
CA ASN A 156 14.43 -14.70 -2.85
C ASN A 156 13.17 -14.43 -2.01
N TYR A 157 12.06 -15.06 -2.38
CA TYR A 157 10.74 -14.74 -1.83
C TYR A 157 10.62 -14.92 -0.31
N SER A 158 11.31 -15.90 0.28
CA SER A 158 11.28 -16.09 1.74
C SER A 158 11.89 -14.92 2.51
N LYS A 159 13.01 -14.38 2.02
CA LYS A 159 13.64 -13.19 2.61
C LYS A 159 12.79 -11.95 2.38
N ALA A 160 12.22 -11.80 1.19
CA ALA A 160 11.29 -10.71 0.91
C ALA A 160 10.09 -10.72 1.88
N MET A 161 9.46 -11.88 2.11
CA MET A 161 8.35 -11.99 3.07
C MET A 161 8.74 -11.65 4.50
N ALA A 162 9.94 -12.05 4.92
CA ALA A 162 10.47 -11.70 6.24
C ALA A 162 10.64 -10.18 6.39
N GLU A 163 11.26 -9.51 5.42
CA GLU A 163 11.45 -8.07 5.43
C GLU A 163 10.13 -7.30 5.33
N ILE A 164 9.16 -7.79 4.54
CA ILE A 164 7.80 -7.22 4.48
C ILE A 164 7.11 -7.31 5.85
N ALA A 165 7.23 -8.45 6.53
CA ALA A 165 6.67 -8.63 7.87
C ALA A 165 7.32 -7.67 8.89
N ILE A 166 8.64 -7.50 8.84
CA ILE A 166 9.37 -6.56 9.69
C ILE A 166 8.94 -5.11 9.38
N ALA A 167 8.82 -4.75 8.10
CA ALA A 167 8.35 -3.43 7.68
C ALA A 167 6.97 -3.11 8.26
N PHE A 168 6.03 -4.05 8.18
CA PHE A 168 4.68 -3.88 8.72
C PHE A 168 4.67 -3.54 10.22
N TRP A 169 5.41 -4.29 11.03
CA TRP A 169 5.46 -4.03 12.48
C TRP A 169 6.26 -2.79 12.82
N THR A 170 7.37 -2.53 12.10
CA THR A 170 8.19 -1.32 12.25
C THR A 170 7.38 -0.06 11.96
N MET A 171 6.50 -0.11 10.97
CA MET A 171 5.57 0.98 10.64
C MET A 171 4.62 1.28 11.80
N ILE A 172 4.01 0.25 12.40
CA ILE A 172 3.12 0.40 13.55
C ILE A 172 3.89 0.98 14.75
N GLU A 173 5.08 0.46 15.03
CA GLU A 173 5.94 0.99 16.11
C GLU A 173 6.31 2.46 15.86
N GLY A 174 6.70 2.81 14.63
CA GLY A 174 7.02 4.18 14.24
C GLY A 174 5.84 5.13 14.47
N TYR A 175 4.64 4.73 14.08
CA TYR A 175 3.43 5.51 14.33
C TYR A 175 3.14 5.66 15.83
N GLU A 176 3.18 4.57 16.61
CA GLU A 176 2.94 4.62 18.05
C GLU A 176 3.97 5.49 18.79
N ASP A 177 5.25 5.41 18.43
CA ASP A 177 6.33 6.14 19.08
C ASP A 177 6.21 7.65 18.88
N THR A 178 5.66 8.10 17.72
CA THR A 178 5.34 9.53 17.55
C THR A 178 4.33 9.99 18.59
N LYS A 179 3.33 9.17 18.94
CA LYS A 179 2.27 9.53 19.90
C LYS A 179 2.69 9.35 21.36
N LYS A 180 3.55 8.37 21.67
CA LYS A 180 4.11 8.16 23.02
C LYS A 180 4.86 9.38 23.53
N LYS A 181 5.62 10.06 22.66
CA LYS A 181 6.38 11.27 23.02
C LYS A 181 5.47 12.39 23.55
N HIS A 182 4.20 12.43 23.14
CA HIS A 182 3.24 13.44 23.59
C HIS A 182 2.49 13.08 24.87
N TYR A 183 2.16 11.80 25.09
CA TYR A 183 1.27 11.38 26.20
C TYR A 183 1.96 10.54 27.29
N GLY A 184 3.26 10.25 27.17
CA GLY A 184 3.98 9.31 28.03
C GLY A 184 3.62 7.83 27.78
N HIS A 185 2.45 7.56 27.20
CA HIS A 185 1.97 6.26 26.73
C HIS A 185 1.32 6.37 25.35
N SER A 186 1.31 5.27 24.58
CA SER A 186 0.63 5.27 23.27
C SER A 186 -0.88 5.20 23.48
N PRO A 187 -1.69 6.03 22.80
CA PRO A 187 -3.14 5.88 22.80
C PRO A 187 -3.59 4.55 22.16
N PHE A 188 -2.70 3.87 21.43
CA PHE A 188 -2.90 2.54 20.85
C PHE A 188 -2.38 1.41 21.77
N PHE A 189 -2.33 1.67 23.08
CA PHE A 189 -1.97 0.67 24.09
C PHE A 189 -3.19 -0.17 24.48
N PHE A 190 -3.23 -1.43 24.04
CA PHE A 190 -4.29 -2.38 24.38
C PHE A 190 -3.88 -3.39 25.47
N GLY A 191 -2.87 -3.04 26.27
CA GLY A 191 -2.34 -3.86 27.35
C GLY A 191 -0.89 -4.27 27.13
N ARG A 192 -0.28 -4.87 28.15
CA ARG A 192 1.14 -5.25 28.14
C ARG A 192 1.40 -6.43 27.21
N GLU A 193 2.62 -6.51 26.70
CA GLU A 193 3.09 -7.69 25.97
C GLU A 193 3.03 -8.93 26.88
N MET A 194 2.31 -9.95 26.41
CA MET A 194 2.11 -11.21 27.14
C MET A 194 3.20 -12.25 26.84
N ALA A 195 4.28 -11.87 26.13
CA ALA A 195 5.33 -12.78 25.69
C ALA A 195 5.86 -13.66 26.85
N PHE A 196 6.11 -13.05 28.01
CA PHE A 196 6.62 -13.72 29.21
C PHE A 196 5.54 -14.16 30.22
N GLN A 197 4.27 -14.15 29.83
CA GLN A 197 3.14 -14.47 30.72
C GLN A 197 2.57 -15.89 30.45
N SER A 198 3.43 -16.85 30.07
CA SER A 198 3.01 -18.25 29.89
C SER A 198 3.15 -19.05 31.17
N SER A 199 2.48 -20.21 31.22
CA SER A 199 2.60 -21.20 32.29
C SER A 199 4.06 -21.55 32.61
N PHE A 200 4.89 -21.66 31.57
CA PHE A 200 6.33 -21.91 31.67
C PHE A 200 7.08 -20.80 32.42
N PHE A 201 6.90 -19.53 32.03
CA PHE A 201 7.59 -18.41 32.68
C PHE A 201 7.08 -18.14 34.11
N MET A 202 5.86 -18.56 34.40
CA MET A 202 5.25 -18.45 35.73
C MET A 202 5.59 -19.64 36.65
N GLY A 203 6.29 -20.67 36.16
CA GLY A 203 6.62 -21.86 36.94
C GLY A 203 5.39 -22.66 37.39
N ILE A 204 4.31 -22.66 36.59
CA ILE A 204 3.07 -23.36 36.92
C ILE A 204 3.24 -24.85 36.62
N GLU A 205 3.35 -25.66 37.68
CA GLU A 205 3.49 -27.13 37.57
C GLU A 205 2.15 -27.85 37.34
N ASP A 206 1.03 -27.25 37.78
CA ASP A 206 -0.30 -27.82 37.54
C ASP A 206 -0.66 -27.71 36.05
N ARG A 207 -0.80 -28.86 35.40
CA ARG A 207 -1.07 -28.93 33.96
C ARG A 207 -2.38 -28.24 33.54
N LYS A 208 -3.47 -28.38 34.32
CA LYS A 208 -4.77 -27.79 33.96
C LYS A 208 -4.73 -26.27 34.11
N LEU A 209 -4.10 -25.79 35.18
CA LEU A 209 -3.89 -24.37 35.40
C LEU A 209 -2.95 -23.78 34.33
N GLY A 210 -1.87 -24.49 33.98
CA GLY A 210 -0.95 -24.10 32.93
C GLY A 210 -1.63 -23.98 31.57
N GLU A 211 -2.39 -25.00 31.16
CA GLU A 211 -3.18 -24.97 29.92
C GLU A 211 -4.21 -23.83 29.91
N PHE A 212 -4.86 -23.54 31.05
CA PHE A 212 -5.78 -22.41 31.16
C PHE A 212 -5.06 -21.07 30.98
N VAL A 213 -3.93 -20.87 31.67
CA VAL A 213 -3.12 -19.64 31.59
C VAL A 213 -2.66 -19.38 30.16
N ASP A 214 -2.16 -20.41 29.47
CA ASP A 214 -1.68 -20.27 28.09
C ASP A 214 -2.83 -19.93 27.13
N LYS A 215 -4.00 -20.55 27.27
CA LYS A 215 -5.20 -20.22 26.47
C LYS A 215 -5.71 -18.80 26.74
N VAL A 216 -5.68 -18.35 27.99
CA VAL A 216 -6.05 -16.98 28.36
C VAL A 216 -5.07 -15.98 27.76
N LYS A 217 -3.76 -16.26 27.86
CA LYS A 217 -2.71 -15.47 27.21
C LYS A 217 -2.95 -15.36 25.70
N GLU A 218 -3.15 -16.48 25.01
CA GLU A 218 -3.39 -16.51 23.56
C GLU A 218 -4.64 -15.70 23.18
N SER A 219 -5.72 -15.83 23.96
CA SER A 219 -6.97 -15.09 23.73
C SER A 219 -6.76 -13.59 23.90
N ILE A 220 -6.09 -13.17 24.98
CA ILE A 220 -5.79 -11.75 25.24
C ILE A 220 -4.90 -11.19 24.14
N SER A 221 -3.80 -11.86 23.79
CA SER A 221 -2.90 -11.40 22.72
C SER A 221 -3.61 -11.29 21.37
N SER A 222 -4.47 -12.26 21.03
CA SER A 222 -5.25 -12.21 19.79
C SER A 222 -6.22 -11.01 19.76
N MET A 223 -6.90 -10.73 20.88
CA MET A 223 -7.77 -9.56 21.01
C MET A 223 -6.99 -8.25 20.92
N GLN A 224 -5.84 -8.15 21.59
CA GLN A 224 -4.97 -6.98 21.55
C GLN A 224 -4.51 -6.66 20.12
N SER A 225 -4.07 -7.68 19.38
CA SER A 225 -3.69 -7.53 17.97
C SER A 225 -4.89 -7.09 17.13
N ALA A 226 -6.05 -7.75 17.27
CA ALA A 226 -7.24 -7.40 16.49
C ALA A 226 -7.72 -5.97 16.74
N ILE A 227 -7.81 -5.56 18.01
CA ILE A 227 -8.22 -4.20 18.39
C ILE A 227 -7.20 -3.19 17.86
N LYS A 228 -5.89 -3.48 17.94
CA LYS A 228 -4.85 -2.61 17.39
C LYS A 228 -5.03 -2.37 15.90
N ILE A 229 -5.13 -3.44 15.11
CA ILE A 229 -5.31 -3.35 13.66
C ILE A 229 -6.57 -2.57 13.30
N LEU A 230 -7.69 -2.82 13.98
CA LEU A 230 -8.94 -2.10 13.77
C LEU A 230 -8.84 -0.61 14.16
N SER A 231 -8.18 -0.30 15.27
CA SER A 231 -8.02 1.07 15.77
C SER A 231 -7.15 1.95 14.87
N LEU A 232 -6.21 1.33 14.14
CA LEU A 232 -5.37 1.99 13.14
C LEU A 232 -6.08 2.14 11.78
N GLY A 233 -7.32 1.68 11.66
CA GLY A 233 -8.13 1.80 10.44
C GLY A 233 -7.77 0.80 9.35
N PHE A 234 -7.02 -0.26 9.66
CA PHE A 234 -6.65 -1.28 8.67
C PHE A 234 -7.80 -2.27 8.42
N ASP A 235 -7.94 -2.77 7.19
CA ASP A 235 -8.90 -3.84 6.89
C ASP A 235 -8.44 -5.14 7.57
N TYR A 236 -9.13 -5.53 8.63
CA TYR A 236 -8.80 -6.73 9.40
C TYR A 236 -8.82 -8.01 8.55
N ARG A 237 -9.65 -8.10 7.51
CA ARG A 237 -9.67 -9.26 6.61
C ARG A 237 -8.39 -9.34 5.80
N LYS A 238 -7.91 -8.21 5.26
CA LYS A 238 -6.60 -8.16 4.58
C LYS A 238 -5.50 -8.51 5.58
N PHE A 239 -5.54 -7.97 6.81
CA PHE A 239 -4.59 -8.35 7.86
C PHE A 239 -4.57 -9.86 8.15
N THR A 240 -5.73 -10.53 8.24
CA THR A 240 -5.76 -11.98 8.48
C THR A 240 -5.08 -12.76 7.35
N LYS A 241 -5.28 -12.37 6.09
CA LYS A 241 -4.57 -12.95 4.94
C LYS A 241 -3.07 -12.68 5.03
N PHE A 242 -2.66 -11.46 5.35
CA PHE A 242 -1.27 -11.09 5.55
C PHE A 242 -0.60 -11.93 6.64
N ASN A 243 -1.25 -12.08 7.79
CA ASN A 243 -0.73 -12.85 8.93
C ASN A 243 -0.67 -14.36 8.68
N LEU A 244 -1.46 -14.87 7.73
CA LEU A 244 -1.37 -16.26 7.27
C LEU A 244 -0.22 -16.48 6.29
N LEU A 245 0.08 -15.48 5.44
CA LEU A 245 1.13 -15.56 4.42
C LEU A 245 2.52 -15.19 4.95
N THR A 246 2.61 -14.41 6.03
CA THR A 246 3.89 -13.94 6.56
C THR A 246 4.40 -14.82 7.72
N PRO A 247 5.73 -14.90 7.92
CA PRO A 247 6.28 -15.59 9.08
C PRO A 247 5.79 -14.95 10.38
N SER A 248 5.63 -15.78 11.42
CA SER A 248 5.23 -15.28 12.73
C SER A 248 6.36 -14.45 13.34
N TYR A 249 6.00 -13.28 13.86
CA TYR A 249 6.92 -12.38 14.52
C TYR A 249 6.78 -12.50 16.05
N THR A 250 7.92 -12.64 16.73
CA THR A 250 8.00 -12.42 18.18
C THR A 250 9.01 -11.33 18.47
N ARG A 251 8.57 -10.31 19.23
CA ARG A 251 9.44 -9.23 19.70
C ARG A 251 10.45 -9.76 20.71
N THR A 252 11.72 -9.44 20.48
CA THR A 252 12.81 -9.61 21.45
C THR A 252 13.38 -8.23 21.77
N ILE A 253 14.06 -8.07 22.90
CA ILE A 253 14.64 -6.78 23.31
C ILE A 253 15.58 -6.27 22.20
N GLY A 254 15.14 -5.24 21.48
CA GLY A 254 15.89 -4.59 20.40
C GLY A 254 15.93 -5.33 19.05
N SER A 255 15.27 -6.49 18.91
CA SER A 255 15.30 -7.27 17.66
C SER A 255 14.03 -8.10 17.41
N TYR A 256 13.87 -8.54 16.16
CA TYR A 256 12.74 -9.32 15.69
C TYR A 256 13.17 -10.80 15.55
N LEU A 257 12.55 -11.72 16.29
CA LEU A 257 12.72 -13.15 16.05
C LEU A 257 11.63 -13.62 15.08
N LEU A 258 12.07 -14.10 13.92
CA LEU A 258 11.21 -14.71 12.93
C LEU A 258 11.05 -16.19 13.26
N THR A 259 9.82 -16.60 13.49
CA THR A 259 9.48 -18.02 13.53
C THR A 259 8.85 -18.37 12.19
N GLU A 260 9.63 -19.00 11.31
CA GLU A 260 9.11 -19.54 10.07
C GLU A 260 8.08 -20.63 10.40
N ARG A 261 6.81 -20.39 10.06
CA ARG A 261 5.83 -21.47 9.96
C ARG A 261 6.18 -22.24 8.68
N GLN A 262 6.75 -23.43 8.84
CA GLN A 262 7.09 -24.45 7.81
C GLN A 262 7.18 -23.97 6.35
N SER A 263 8.37 -24.04 5.75
CA SER A 263 8.71 -24.07 4.31
C SER A 263 7.61 -23.68 3.29
N ASN A 264 6.95 -22.54 3.47
CA ASN A 264 6.02 -22.04 2.47
C ASN A 264 6.84 -21.62 1.26
N LYS A 265 6.66 -22.33 0.14
CA LYS A 265 7.14 -21.84 -1.15
C LYS A 265 6.23 -20.70 -1.56
N TYR A 266 6.63 -19.48 -1.24
CA TYR A 266 5.93 -18.28 -1.67
C TYR A 266 6.00 -18.13 -3.19
N ASN A 267 4.91 -17.67 -3.79
CA ASN A 267 4.90 -17.24 -5.20
C ASN A 267 5.01 -15.72 -5.32
N LEU A 268 5.32 -15.22 -6.52
CA LEU A 268 5.48 -13.78 -6.77
C LEU A 268 4.21 -12.99 -6.44
N ASP A 269 3.03 -13.52 -6.77
CA ASP A 269 1.74 -12.84 -6.55
C ASP A 269 1.45 -12.66 -5.06
N GLU A 270 1.78 -13.65 -4.22
CA GLU A 270 1.63 -13.59 -2.76
C GLU A 270 2.56 -12.55 -2.14
N VAL A 271 3.83 -12.53 -2.57
CA VAL A 271 4.82 -11.58 -2.06
C VAL A 271 4.44 -10.17 -2.47
N GLN A 272 4.06 -9.97 -3.74
CA GLN A 272 3.63 -8.66 -4.23
C GLN A 272 2.37 -8.18 -3.51
N TRP A 273 1.39 -9.08 -3.29
CA TRP A 273 0.18 -8.74 -2.54
C TRP A 273 0.49 -8.31 -1.10
N CYS A 274 1.40 -9.00 -0.40
CA CYS A 274 1.82 -8.61 0.95
C CYS A 274 2.58 -7.28 0.95
N PHE A 275 3.46 -7.06 -0.03
CA PHE A 275 4.20 -5.80 -0.20
C PHE A 275 3.24 -4.63 -0.42
N ASP A 276 2.30 -4.76 -1.36
CA ASP A 276 1.30 -3.74 -1.67
C ASP A 276 0.40 -3.45 -0.47
N TYR A 277 0.04 -4.48 0.31
CA TYR A 277 -0.75 -4.32 1.53
C TYR A 277 -0.02 -3.49 2.60
N VAL A 278 1.30 -3.68 2.78
CA VAL A 278 2.08 -2.85 3.73
C VAL A 278 2.10 -1.39 3.27
N ILE A 279 2.29 -1.13 1.98
CA ILE A 279 2.20 0.22 1.41
C ILE A 279 0.83 0.86 1.66
N GLU A 280 -0.26 0.11 1.43
CA GLU A 280 -1.62 0.56 1.72
C GLU A 280 -1.80 0.96 3.19
N CYS A 281 -1.24 0.17 4.11
CA CYS A 281 -1.26 0.49 5.54
C CYS A 281 -0.43 1.75 5.86
N CYS A 282 0.74 1.94 5.23
CA CYS A 282 1.53 3.16 5.39
C CYS A 282 0.74 4.40 4.97
N VAL A 283 0.11 4.36 3.80
CA VAL A 283 -0.71 5.46 3.28
C VAL A 283 -1.93 5.70 4.19
N THR A 284 -2.53 4.65 4.73
CA THR A 284 -3.67 4.76 5.67
C THR A 284 -3.27 5.47 6.96
N LEU A 285 -2.11 5.15 7.54
CA LEU A 285 -1.62 5.85 8.73
C LEU A 285 -1.31 7.31 8.43
N GLN A 286 -0.69 7.59 7.28
CA GLN A 286 -0.38 8.94 6.83
C GLN A 286 -1.64 9.80 6.59
N ASN A 287 -2.76 9.19 6.20
CA ASN A 287 -4.03 9.89 6.00
C ASN A 287 -4.57 10.52 7.30
N PHE A 288 -4.24 9.95 8.46
CA PHE A 288 -4.64 10.48 9.76
C PHE A 288 -3.44 10.54 10.72
N ASP A 289 -2.40 11.26 10.30
CA ASP A 289 -1.26 11.56 11.16
C ASP A 289 -1.43 12.95 11.79
N TYR A 290 -1.97 12.99 13.01
CA TYR A 290 -2.14 14.24 13.77
C TYR A 290 -0.92 14.48 14.67
N SER A 291 -0.20 15.57 14.45
CA SER A 291 0.76 16.10 15.42
C SER A 291 0.01 17.03 16.38
N LEU A 292 0.09 16.78 17.67
CA LEU A 292 -0.38 17.74 18.66
C LEU A 292 0.77 18.72 18.90
N GLU A 293 0.64 19.92 18.36
CA GLU A 293 1.50 21.03 18.74
C GLU A 293 1.35 21.22 20.25
N ILE A 294 2.48 21.15 20.98
CA ILE A 294 2.50 21.62 22.35
C ILE A 294 2.50 23.13 22.21
N ASP A 295 1.39 23.79 22.56
CA ASP A 295 1.39 25.22 22.82
C ASP A 295 2.53 25.51 23.79
N SER A 296 3.61 26.10 23.28
CA SER A 296 4.74 26.57 24.06
C SER A 296 4.40 27.92 24.69
N ASP A 297 3.25 27.99 25.37
CA ASP A 297 2.81 29.14 26.16
C ASP A 297 2.15 28.59 27.44
N GLY A 298 2.96 28.33 28.46
CA GLY A 298 2.39 27.92 29.76
C GLY A 298 3.31 27.32 30.81
N VAL A 299 4.57 27.78 30.95
CA VAL A 299 5.28 27.88 32.26
C VAL A 299 6.24 29.05 32.22
#